data_AF-A0A0S8DEN6-F1
#
_entry.id   AF-A0A0S8DEN6-F1
#
_cell.length_a   1.000
_cell.length_b   1.000
_cell.length_c   1.000
_cell.angle_alpha   90.00
_cell.angle_beta   90.00
_cell.angle_gamma   90.00
#
_symmetry.space_group_name_H-M   'P 1'
#
loop_
_entity.id
_entity.type
_entity.pdbx_description
1 polymer ?
#
loop_
_entity_poly.entity_id
_entity_poly.type
_entity_poly.pdbx_seq_one_letter_code
_entity_poly.pdbx_strand_id
1 'polypeptide(L)'
;MKYFFTVSFILALLVVPCAGGQEAPAENRISLRILYAGMPDTARQKDFVSFLSKHFVEVKSVDVMSFKEEQASESDVVILDKDGIQWGNRGGSPLYEIIRLPKEYSRATLALGIPGAFLYDRMRLKPGYR
;
A
#
# COMPACT_ATOMS: atom_id res chain seq x y z
N MET A 1 -39.95 -63.09 -6.26
CA MET A 1 -39.92 -63.04 -4.78
C MET A 1 -39.05 -61.87 -4.35
N LYS A 2 -39.64 -60.96 -3.56
CA LYS A 2 -39.04 -60.04 -2.57
C LYS A 2 -38.11 -58.91 -3.04
N TYR A 3 -38.71 -57.73 -3.05
CA TYR A 3 -38.13 -56.39 -2.95
C TYR A 3 -37.14 -56.25 -1.78
N PHE A 4 -36.06 -55.49 -1.97
CA PHE A 4 -35.45 -54.73 -0.89
C PHE A 4 -35.07 -53.32 -1.38
N PHE A 5 -35.70 -52.35 -0.73
CA PHE A 5 -35.42 -50.92 -0.75
C PHE A 5 -34.08 -50.65 -0.06
N THR A 6 -33.28 -49.73 -0.62
CA THR A 6 -32.30 -48.98 0.18
C THR A 6 -32.42 -47.51 -0.19
N VAL A 7 -32.82 -46.71 0.79
CA VAL A 7 -33.08 -45.27 0.68
C VAL A 7 -31.77 -44.49 0.88
N SER A 8 -31.51 -43.62 -0.09
CA SER A 8 -30.95 -42.25 -0.03
C SER A 8 -30.23 -41.78 1.24
N PHE A 9 -29.06 -41.15 1.07
CA PHE A 9 -28.71 -39.85 1.66
C PHE A 9 -27.46 -39.30 0.95
N ILE A 10 -27.63 -38.52 -0.13
CA ILE A 10 -26.55 -37.70 -0.69
C ILE A 10 -26.66 -36.31 -0.06
N LEU A 11 -25.73 -36.02 0.84
CA LEU A 11 -25.54 -34.69 1.42
C LEU A 11 -24.97 -33.76 0.32
N ALA A 12 -25.83 -32.95 -0.29
CA ALA A 12 -25.39 -31.90 -1.21
C ALA A 12 -24.79 -30.73 -0.39
N LEU A 13 -23.46 -30.68 -0.32
CA LEU A 13 -22.74 -29.52 0.19
C LEU A 13 -22.91 -28.37 -0.83
N LEU A 14 -23.78 -27.42 -0.52
CA LEU A 14 -23.89 -26.16 -1.26
C LEU A 14 -22.59 -25.38 -1.06
N VAL A 15 -21.68 -25.48 -2.02
CA VAL A 15 -20.55 -24.56 -2.17
C VAL A 15 -21.15 -23.21 -2.52
N VAL A 16 -21.22 -22.32 -1.53
CA VAL A 16 -21.51 -20.90 -1.77
C VAL A 16 -20.33 -20.36 -2.59
N PRO A 17 -20.54 -19.86 -3.81
CA PRO A 17 -19.51 -19.09 -4.48
C PRO A 17 -19.36 -17.79 -3.68
N CYS A 18 -18.23 -17.64 -2.97
CA CYS A 18 -17.80 -16.33 -2.48
C CYS A 18 -17.80 -15.40 -3.69
N ALA A 19 -18.71 -14.42 -3.66
CA ALA A 19 -18.88 -13.44 -4.70
C ALA A 19 -17.52 -12.86 -5.08
N GLY A 20 -17.18 -13.01 -6.36
CA GLY A 20 -15.93 -12.54 -6.93
C GLY A 20 -15.74 -11.05 -6.66
N GLY A 21 -14.53 -10.70 -6.26
CA GLY A 21 -14.04 -9.35 -6.51
C GLY A 21 -13.99 -9.17 -8.03
N GLN A 22 -14.95 -8.45 -8.60
CA GLN A 22 -14.80 -7.94 -9.95
C GLN A 22 -13.59 -7.00 -9.95
N GLU A 23 -12.49 -7.47 -10.49
CA GLU A 23 -11.37 -6.64 -10.87
C GLU A 23 -11.88 -5.66 -11.93
N ALA A 24 -11.82 -4.35 -11.65
CA ALA A 24 -12.31 -3.35 -12.58
C ALA A 24 -11.61 -3.51 -13.94
N PRO A 25 -12.33 -3.40 -15.06
CA PRO A 25 -11.72 -3.46 -16.38
C PRO A 25 -10.58 -2.45 -16.45
N ALA A 26 -9.44 -2.83 -17.04
CA ALA A 26 -8.25 -1.98 -17.13
C ALA A 26 -8.55 -0.60 -17.77
N GLU A 27 -9.61 -0.50 -18.58
CA GLU A 27 -10.11 0.74 -19.21
C GLU A 27 -10.61 1.81 -18.23
N ASN A 28 -10.90 1.46 -16.98
CA ASN A 28 -11.37 2.40 -15.95
C ASN A 28 -10.30 2.79 -14.92
N ARG A 29 -9.03 2.40 -15.14
CA ARG A 29 -7.93 2.77 -14.23
C ARG A 29 -7.50 4.21 -14.47
N ILE A 30 -7.17 4.89 -13.39
CA ILE A 30 -6.63 6.25 -13.41
C ILE A 30 -5.21 6.17 -14.01
N SER A 31 -4.97 6.96 -15.06
CA SER A 31 -3.69 7.05 -15.76
C SER A 31 -2.62 7.82 -14.96
N LEU A 32 -2.31 7.33 -13.75
CA LEU A 32 -1.21 7.78 -12.91
C LEU A 32 -0.32 6.60 -12.53
N ARG A 33 1.00 6.84 -12.53
CA ARG A 33 2.01 5.91 -12.05
C ARG A 33 2.38 6.24 -10.62
N ILE A 34 2.14 5.30 -9.72
CA ILE A 34 2.33 5.47 -8.29
C ILE A 34 3.61 4.75 -7.85
N LEU A 35 4.48 5.44 -7.12
CA LEU A 35 5.53 4.82 -6.33
C LEU A 35 5.11 4.77 -4.86
N TYR A 36 4.84 3.57 -4.35
CA TYR A 36 4.55 3.35 -2.94
C TYR A 36 5.82 2.92 -2.19
N ALA A 37 6.42 3.85 -1.43
CA ALA A 37 7.52 3.58 -0.54
C ALA A 37 6.97 3.18 0.84
N GLY A 38 7.01 1.89 1.16
CA GLY A 38 6.47 1.33 2.40
C GLY A 38 7.45 0.38 3.10
N MET A 39 7.00 -0.25 4.18
CA MET A 39 7.80 -1.27 4.88
C MET A 39 7.67 -2.64 4.17
N PRO A 40 8.77 -3.21 3.63
CA PRO A 40 8.78 -4.50 2.94
C PRO A 40 8.08 -5.62 3.72
N ASP A 41 7.36 -6.48 2.99
CA ASP A 41 6.75 -7.72 3.48
C ASP A 41 5.71 -7.57 4.61
N THR A 42 5.31 -6.35 4.93
CA THR A 42 4.25 -6.09 5.91
C THR A 42 2.85 -6.27 5.33
N ALA A 43 1.89 -6.64 6.18
CA ALA A 43 0.48 -6.71 5.79
C ALA A 43 -0.02 -5.36 5.24
N ARG A 44 0.37 -4.25 5.89
CA ARG A 44 0.04 -2.89 5.47
C ARG A 44 0.49 -2.61 4.04
N GLN A 45 1.76 -2.85 3.69
CA GLN A 45 2.23 -2.63 2.32
C GLN A 45 1.43 -3.47 1.32
N LYS A 46 1.21 -4.75 1.61
CA LYS A 46 0.46 -5.65 0.71
C LYS A 46 -0.97 -5.14 0.48
N ASP A 47 -1.65 -4.70 1.52
CA ASP A 47 -3.01 -4.17 1.45
C ASP A 47 -3.06 -2.88 0.61
N PHE A 48 -2.16 -1.93 0.87
CA PHE A 48 -2.09 -0.67 0.12
C PHE A 48 -1.73 -0.90 -1.34
N VAL A 49 -0.69 -1.69 -1.63
CA VAL A 49 -0.30 -1.98 -3.02
C VAL A 49 -1.41 -2.72 -3.76
N SER A 50 -2.07 -3.69 -3.11
CA SER A 50 -3.23 -4.38 -3.70
C SER A 50 -4.38 -3.43 -4.01
N PHE A 51 -4.71 -2.52 -3.08
CA PHE A 51 -5.73 -1.52 -3.27
C PHE A 51 -5.39 -0.57 -4.43
N LEU A 52 -4.19 0.02 -4.42
CA LEU A 52 -3.76 0.97 -5.44
C LEU A 52 -3.73 0.32 -6.83
N SER A 53 -3.23 -0.91 -6.95
CA SER A 53 -3.14 -1.62 -8.24
C SER A 53 -4.49 -1.92 -8.90
N LYS A 54 -5.60 -1.88 -8.13
CA LYS A 54 -6.95 -1.99 -8.69
C LYS A 54 -7.40 -0.70 -9.40
N HIS A 55 -6.84 0.44 -9.02
CA HIS A 55 -7.31 1.76 -9.43
C HIS A 55 -6.35 2.52 -10.33
N PHE A 56 -5.06 2.22 -10.31
CA PHE A 56 -4.03 2.95 -11.06
C PHE A 56 -3.39 2.08 -12.13
N VAL A 57 -2.95 2.70 -13.22
CA VAL A 57 -2.31 1.99 -14.35
C VAL A 57 -0.99 1.33 -13.95
N GLU A 58 -0.24 1.94 -13.04
CA GLU A 58 1.03 1.40 -12.55
C GLU A 58 1.19 1.69 -11.06
N VAL A 59 1.59 0.68 -10.31
CA VAL A 59 2.01 0.80 -8.91
C VAL A 59 3.30 0.03 -8.75
N LYS A 60 4.39 0.76 -8.49
CA LYS A 60 5.67 0.19 -8.05
C LYS A 60 5.77 0.34 -6.54
N SER A 61 6.44 -0.59 -5.88
CA SER A 61 6.71 -0.49 -4.45
C SER A 61 8.20 -0.60 -4.14
N VAL A 62 8.67 0.23 -3.21
CA VAL A 62 10.05 0.22 -2.71
C VAL A 62 10.06 0.24 -1.19
N ASP A 63 11.21 -0.07 -0.61
CA ASP A 63 11.44 0.09 0.82
C ASP A 63 11.58 1.58 1.18
N VAL A 64 10.74 2.05 2.09
CA VAL A 64 10.74 3.44 2.58
C VAL A 64 12.04 3.81 3.30
N MET A 65 12.74 2.84 3.89
CA MET A 65 13.99 3.10 4.62
C MET A 65 15.20 3.31 3.70
N SER A 66 15.12 2.85 2.45
CA SER A 66 16.16 3.01 1.44
C SER A 66 15.74 3.91 0.28
N PHE A 67 14.61 4.61 0.44
CA PHE A 67 14.05 5.47 -0.59
C PHE A 67 14.99 6.63 -0.98
N LYS A 68 15.12 6.84 -2.29
CA LYS A 68 15.84 7.97 -2.90
C LYS A 68 15.01 8.57 -4.03
N GLU A 69 15.23 9.85 -4.32
CA GLU A 69 14.49 10.57 -5.36
C GLU A 69 14.60 9.90 -6.73
N GLU A 70 15.74 9.30 -7.07
CA GLU A 70 15.95 8.72 -8.40
C GLU A 70 14.95 7.59 -8.69
N GLN A 71 14.48 6.90 -7.66
CA GLN A 71 13.48 5.84 -7.76
C GLN A 71 12.09 6.40 -8.15
N ALA A 72 11.84 7.68 -7.89
CA ALA A 72 10.60 8.38 -8.23
C ALA A 72 10.62 9.02 -9.63
N SER A 73 11.72 8.91 -10.39
CA SER A 73 11.89 9.58 -11.68
C SER A 73 10.82 9.23 -12.72
N GLU A 74 10.35 7.98 -12.71
CA GLU A 74 9.33 7.47 -13.64
C GLU A 74 7.90 7.51 -13.05
N SER A 75 7.71 8.07 -11.86
CA SER A 75 6.40 8.08 -11.19
C SER A 75 5.79 9.47 -11.18
N ASP A 76 4.48 9.54 -11.27
CA ASP A 76 3.73 10.79 -11.24
C ASP A 76 3.44 11.21 -9.79
N VAL A 77 3.22 10.23 -8.91
CA VAL A 77 2.96 10.43 -7.48
C VAL A 77 3.80 9.47 -6.64
N VAL A 78 4.37 9.99 -5.55
CA VAL A 78 5.07 9.20 -4.54
C VAL A 78 4.24 9.14 -3.26
N ILE A 79 4.10 7.95 -2.68
CA ILE A 79 3.49 7.74 -1.37
C ILE A 79 4.58 7.26 -0.42
N LEU A 80 4.86 8.02 0.62
CA LEU A 80 5.81 7.68 1.68
C LEU A 80 5.01 7.18 2.88
N ASP A 81 5.08 5.90 3.19
CA ASP A 81 4.29 5.28 4.25
C ASP A 81 5.16 4.53 5.26
N LYS A 82 5.10 4.98 6.51
CA LYS A 82 5.67 4.23 7.64
C LYS A 82 4.85 4.49 8.89
N ASP A 83 4.47 3.40 9.55
CA ASP A 83 3.80 3.47 10.84
C ASP A 83 4.73 3.99 11.96
N GLY A 84 4.11 4.38 13.07
CA GLY A 84 4.79 4.78 14.30
C GLY A 84 5.10 3.63 15.25
N ILE A 85 4.81 2.37 14.89
CA ILE A 85 4.82 1.23 15.82
C ILE A 85 6.25 0.89 16.27
N GLN A 86 7.26 1.23 15.46
CA GLN A 86 8.67 1.05 15.81
C GLN A 86 9.30 2.26 16.55
N TRP A 87 8.49 3.18 17.09
CA TRP A 87 8.99 4.35 17.80
C TRP A 87 9.05 4.11 19.33
N GLY A 88 10.26 4.21 19.89
CA GLY A 88 10.52 4.09 21.32
C GLY A 88 11.05 2.71 21.75
N ASN A 89 12.26 2.69 22.31
CA ASN A 89 12.91 1.59 23.04
C ASN A 89 13.13 0.22 22.32
N ARG A 90 12.79 0.06 21.04
CA ARG A 90 12.99 -1.20 20.28
C ARG A 90 13.89 -1.09 19.03
N GLY A 91 14.92 -0.23 19.08
CA GLY A 91 16.00 -0.25 18.09
C GLY A 91 15.68 0.31 16.70
N GLY A 92 14.71 1.22 16.58
CA GLY A 92 14.48 1.93 15.31
C GLY A 92 15.62 2.89 14.98
N SER A 93 16.10 2.88 13.73
CA SER A 93 17.09 3.83 13.23
C SER A 93 16.61 5.29 13.42
N PRO A 94 17.53 6.25 13.66
CA PRO A 94 17.17 7.64 13.84
C PRO A 94 16.38 8.20 12.66
N LEU A 95 15.28 8.90 12.97
CA LEU A 95 14.29 9.37 11.98
C LEU A 95 14.86 10.34 10.92
N TYR A 96 16.03 10.94 11.16
CA TYR A 96 16.69 11.83 10.20
C TYR A 96 17.20 11.10 8.94
N GLU A 97 17.35 9.78 8.99
CA GLU A 97 17.87 8.95 7.89
C GLU A 97 16.79 8.50 6.91
N ILE A 98 15.52 8.53 7.30
CA ILE A 98 14.46 7.80 6.58
C ILE A 98 14.20 8.41 5.20
N ILE A 99 14.16 9.74 5.06
CA ILE A 99 13.78 10.38 3.77
C ILE A 99 14.58 11.65 3.50
N ARG A 100 15.77 11.51 2.90
CA ARG A 100 16.59 12.65 2.46
C ARG A 100 16.21 13.10 1.05
N LEU A 101 15.18 13.95 0.96
CA LEU A 101 14.85 14.64 -0.27
C LEU A 101 15.70 15.92 -0.42
N PRO A 102 16.22 16.22 -1.63
CA PRO A 102 16.89 17.48 -1.87
C PRO A 102 15.90 18.64 -1.84
N LYS A 103 16.44 19.86 -1.73
CA LYS A 103 15.63 21.08 -1.61
C LYS A 103 14.81 21.35 -2.88
N GLU A 104 15.30 20.89 -4.03
CA GLU A 104 14.71 21.06 -5.35
C GLU A 104 13.68 19.96 -5.68
N TYR A 105 13.43 19.03 -4.75
CA TYR A 105 12.45 17.96 -4.94
C TYR A 105 11.06 18.54 -5.21
N SER A 106 10.45 18.12 -6.32
CA SER A 106 9.21 18.69 -6.84
C SER A 106 8.14 17.67 -7.20
N ARG A 107 8.38 16.37 -6.97
CA ARG A 107 7.39 15.33 -7.26
C ARG A 107 6.21 15.45 -6.29
N ALA A 108 5.02 15.15 -6.81
CA ALA A 108 3.81 15.13 -5.99
C ALA A 108 3.92 14.00 -4.97
N THR A 109 3.91 14.35 -3.69
CA THR A 109 4.21 13.41 -2.61
C THR A 109 3.17 13.44 -1.51
N LEU A 110 2.63 12.25 -1.22
CA LEU A 110 1.76 11.99 -0.08
C LEU A 110 2.59 11.32 1.01
N ALA A 111 2.61 11.90 2.20
CA ALA A 111 3.32 11.35 3.34
C ALA A 111 2.32 10.87 4.40
N LEU A 112 2.35 9.58 4.71
CA LEU A 112 1.44 8.90 5.62
C LEU A 112 2.18 8.46 6.88
N GLY A 113 1.64 8.81 8.04
CA GLY A 113 2.23 8.45 9.33
C GLY A 113 3.50 9.26 9.63
N ILE A 114 4.54 8.57 10.10
CA ILE A 114 5.81 9.17 10.54
C ILE A 114 6.46 10.04 9.43
N PRO A 115 6.57 9.58 8.17
CA PRO A 115 7.10 10.39 7.06
C PRO A 115 6.50 11.79 6.95
N GLY A 116 5.21 11.95 7.25
CA GLY A 116 4.54 13.25 7.22
C GLY A 116 5.21 14.23 8.15
N ALA A 117 5.34 13.88 9.44
CA ALA A 117 5.94 14.75 10.44
C ALA A 117 7.35 15.23 10.05
N PHE A 118 8.18 14.33 9.50
CA PHE A 118 9.55 14.67 9.10
C PHE A 118 9.63 15.49 7.83
N LEU A 119 8.78 15.17 6.85
CA LEU A 119 8.72 15.96 5.62
C LEU A 119 8.30 17.40 5.94
N TYR A 120 7.30 17.59 6.82
CA TYR A 120 6.86 18.91 7.28
C TYR A 120 8.00 19.68 7.96
N ASP A 121 8.67 19.07 8.94
CA ASP A 121 9.76 19.69 9.69
C ASP A 121 10.94 20.08 8.77
N ARG A 122 11.41 19.13 7.94
CA ARG A 122 12.56 19.34 7.04
C ARG A 122 12.30 20.38 5.97
N MET A 123 11.11 20.35 5.37
CA MET A 123 10.72 21.31 4.33
C MET A 123 10.27 22.66 4.93
N ARG A 124 10.28 22.80 6.27
CA ARG A 124 9.80 23.98 7.01
C ARG A 124 8.38 24.38 6.61
N LEU A 125 7.55 23.38 6.34
CA LEU A 125 6.17 23.57 5.97
C LEU A 125 5.34 23.81 7.23
N LYS A 126 4.49 24.84 7.22
CA LYS A 126 3.57 25.09 8.33
C LYS A 126 2.40 24.11 8.23
N PRO A 127 2.19 23.21 9.20
CA PRO A 127 0.95 22.46 9.24
C PRO A 127 -0.19 23.46 9.48
N GLY A 128 -1.25 23.41 8.69
CA GLY A 128 -2.36 24.39 8.74
C GLY A 128 -3.19 24.37 10.02
N TYR A 129 -2.74 23.68 11.07
CA TYR A 129 -3.37 23.65 12.38
C TYR A 129 -2.86 24.86 13.18
N ARG A 130 -3.72 25.88 13.32
CA ARG A 130 -3.57 26.96 14.29
C ARG A 130 -4.35 26.63 15.55
#